data_AF-A0A3D5SZM0-F1
#
_entry.id   AF-A0A3D5SZM0-F1
#
_cell.length_a   1.000
_cell.length_b   1.000
_cell.length_c   1.000
_cell.angle_alpha   90.00
_cell.angle_beta   90.00
_cell.angle_gamma   90.00
#
_symmetry.space_group_name_H-M   'P 1'
#
loop_
_entity.id
_entity.type
_entity.pdbx_description
1 polymer ?
#
loop_
_entity_poly.entity_id
_entity_poly.type
_entity_poly.pdbx_seq_one_letter_code
_entity_poly.pdbx_strand_id
1 'polypeptide(L)'
;PHQQAAIYLNPEDDALVRAHLGEALAHAGHRVFEDERVARGGCRLESAGSQIDASLETRWRRVLESIGHARPWCESEAPAGVA
;
A
#
# COMPACT_ATOMS: atom_id res chain seq x y z
N PRO A 1 -16.93 4.69 -17.58
CA PRO A 1 -15.60 4.06 -17.82
C PRO A 1 -14.93 3.67 -16.49
N HIS A 2 -14.78 2.37 -16.21
CA HIS A 2 -13.94 1.90 -15.11
C HIS A 2 -12.47 2.18 -15.48
N GLN A 3 -11.77 2.94 -14.66
CA GLN A 3 -10.41 3.35 -14.94
C GLN A 3 -9.47 2.17 -14.66
N GLN A 4 -8.73 1.74 -15.69
CA GLN A 4 -7.72 0.69 -15.55
C GLN A 4 -6.65 1.16 -14.57
N ALA A 5 -6.22 0.27 -13.67
CA ALA A 5 -5.24 0.60 -12.65
C ALA A 5 -4.03 -0.32 -12.74
N ALA A 6 -2.84 0.24 -12.50
CA ALA A 6 -1.64 -0.50 -12.18
C ALA A 6 -1.59 -0.72 -10.66
N ILE A 7 -1.44 -1.96 -10.24
CA ILE A 7 -1.41 -2.40 -8.85
C ILE A 7 0.00 -2.89 -8.56
N TYR A 8 0.68 -2.25 -7.61
CA TYR A 8 2.01 -2.64 -7.17
C TYR A 8 1.91 -3.35 -5.82
N LEU A 9 2.50 -4.53 -5.74
CA LEU A 9 2.48 -5.41 -4.57
C LEU A 9 3.87 -5.88 -4.21
N ASN A 10 4.04 -6.34 -2.98
CA ASN A 10 5.22 -7.11 -2.62
C ASN A 10 5.28 -8.42 -3.45
N PRO A 11 6.46 -8.90 -3.87
CA PRO A 11 6.59 -10.16 -4.62
C PRO A 11 5.96 -11.38 -3.93
N GLU A 12 6.02 -11.45 -2.60
CA GLU A 12 5.41 -12.56 -1.83
C GLU A 12 3.87 -12.53 -1.89
N ASP A 13 3.27 -11.35 -2.05
CA ASP A 13 1.82 -11.18 -2.12
C ASP A 13 1.30 -11.29 -3.56
N ASP A 14 2.11 -10.91 -4.55
CA ASP A 14 1.77 -11.03 -5.97
C ASP A 14 1.38 -12.47 -6.33
N ALA A 15 2.16 -13.46 -5.87
CA ALA A 15 1.86 -14.87 -6.11
C ALA A 15 0.47 -15.28 -5.60
N LEU A 16 0.09 -14.83 -4.40
CA LEU A 16 -1.23 -15.09 -3.81
C LEU A 16 -2.34 -14.37 -4.58
N VAL A 17 -2.11 -13.11 -4.96
CA VAL A 17 -3.08 -12.31 -5.71
C VAL A 17 -3.30 -12.90 -7.11
N ARG A 18 -2.25 -13.35 -7.80
CA ARG A 18 -2.40 -14.03 -9.10
C ARG A 18 -3.20 -15.32 -8.98
N ALA A 19 -2.91 -16.13 -7.96
CA ALA A 19 -3.59 -17.40 -7.75
C ALA A 19 -5.10 -17.25 -7.47
N HIS A 20 -5.51 -16.19 -6.77
CA HIS A 20 -6.89 -16.04 -6.30
C HIS A 20 -7.71 -14.96 -7.01
N LEU A 21 -7.06 -13.91 -7.53
CA LEU A 21 -7.71 -12.71 -8.07
C LEU A 21 -7.23 -12.34 -9.48
N GLY A 22 -6.25 -13.05 -10.04
CA GLY A 22 -5.62 -12.71 -11.32
C GLY A 22 -6.62 -12.57 -12.48
N GLU A 23 -7.49 -13.56 -12.65
CA GLU A 23 -8.56 -13.55 -13.68
C GLU A 23 -9.51 -12.35 -13.53
N ALA A 24 -9.99 -12.10 -12.31
CA ALA A 24 -10.92 -11.01 -12.04
C ALA A 24 -10.27 -9.63 -12.30
N LEU A 25 -9.01 -9.46 -11.89
CA LEU A 25 -8.25 -8.23 -12.13
C LEU A 25 -7.98 -8.03 -13.62
N ALA A 26 -7.59 -9.07 -14.34
CA ALA A 26 -7.37 -9.02 -15.79
C ALA A 26 -8.66 -8.71 -16.55
N HIS A 27 -9.79 -9.33 -16.18
CA HIS A 27 -11.09 -9.05 -16.78
C HIS A 27 -11.54 -7.60 -16.57
N ALA A 28 -11.23 -7.02 -15.40
CA ALA A 28 -11.43 -5.62 -15.11
C ALA A 28 -10.39 -4.67 -15.76
N GLY A 29 -9.38 -5.22 -16.45
CA GLY A 29 -8.32 -4.47 -17.12
C GLY A 29 -7.24 -3.91 -16.19
N HIS A 30 -7.17 -4.40 -14.95
CA HIS A 30 -6.09 -4.07 -14.01
C HIS A 30 -4.84 -4.89 -14.32
N ARG A 31 -3.66 -4.29 -14.05
CA ARG A 31 -2.37 -4.97 -14.20
C ARG A 31 -1.66 -4.99 -12.86
N VAL A 32 -1.07 -6.13 -12.52
CA VAL A 32 -0.35 -6.34 -11.26
C VAL A 32 1.15 -6.41 -11.53
N PHE A 33 1.91 -5.64 -10.76
CA PHE A 33 3.35 -5.52 -10.81
C PHE A 33 3.95 -5.79 -9.44
N GLU A 34 5.13 -6.40 -9.43
CA GLU A 34 5.94 -6.57 -8.23
C GLU A 34 6.73 -5.29 -7.94
N ASP A 35 6.81 -4.91 -6.66
CA ASP A 35 7.60 -3.79 -6.16
C ASP A 35 8.09 -4.11 -4.73
N GLU A 36 9.40 -4.33 -4.58
CA GLU A 36 10.04 -4.63 -3.29
C GLU A 36 9.93 -3.48 -2.28
N ARG A 37 9.65 -2.25 -2.73
CA ARG A 37 9.44 -1.09 -1.84
C ARG A 37 8.08 -1.16 -1.14
N VAL A 38 7.16 -1.99 -1.61
CA VAL A 38 5.89 -2.24 -0.96
C VAL A 38 6.10 -3.33 0.10
N ALA A 39 5.88 -2.97 1.37
CA ALA A 39 5.88 -3.95 2.44
C ALA A 39 4.74 -4.95 2.27
N ARG A 40 4.97 -6.19 2.72
CA ARG A 40 3.98 -7.27 2.69
C ARG A 40 2.63 -6.84 3.28
N GLY A 41 1.55 -7.24 2.63
CA GLY A 41 0.18 -6.91 2.97
C GLY A 41 -0.26 -5.49 2.55
N GLY A 42 0.62 -4.67 1.98
CA GLY A 42 0.30 -3.35 1.42
C GLY A 42 0.17 -3.37 -0.10
N CYS A 43 -0.35 -2.28 -0.68
CA CYS A 43 -0.32 -2.06 -2.12
C CYS A 43 -0.26 -0.58 -2.49
N ARG A 44 0.15 -0.29 -3.73
CA ARG A 44 0.07 1.04 -4.33
C ARG A 44 -0.70 0.94 -5.64
N LEU A 45 -1.59 1.89 -5.90
CA LEU A 45 -2.42 1.91 -7.10
C LEU A 45 -2.14 3.16 -7.91
N GLU A 46 -2.04 3.02 -9.24
CA GLU A 46 -1.89 4.13 -10.17
C GLU A 46 -2.94 4.06 -11.27
N SER A 47 -3.66 5.16 -11.53
CA SER A 47 -4.64 5.25 -12.60
C SER A 47 -4.81 6.69 -13.08
N ALA A 48 -4.78 6.91 -14.40
CA ALA A 48 -5.01 8.18 -15.10
C ALA A 48 -4.58 9.46 -14.34
N GLY A 49 -3.33 9.51 -13.88
CA GLY A 49 -2.75 10.68 -13.20
C GLY A 49 -3.04 10.78 -11.70
N SER A 50 -3.71 9.79 -11.11
CA SER A 50 -3.91 9.64 -9.68
C SER A 50 -3.14 8.45 -9.13
N GLN A 51 -2.63 8.59 -7.91
CA GLN A 51 -1.98 7.52 -7.16
C GLN A 51 -2.70 7.36 -5.82
N ILE A 52 -3.00 6.12 -5.45
CA ILE A 52 -3.52 5.79 -4.14
C ILE A 52 -2.45 4.98 -3.41
N ASP A 53 -1.96 5.53 -2.31
CA ASP A 53 -1.18 4.80 -1.34
C ASP A 53 -2.11 4.03 -0.39
N ALA A 54 -2.09 2.70 -0.53
CA ALA A 54 -2.78 1.75 0.31
C ALA A 54 -1.78 0.83 1.04
N SER A 55 -0.57 1.34 1.29
CA SER A 55 0.43 0.68 2.14
C SER A 55 -0.14 0.42 3.54
N LEU A 56 0.41 -0.59 4.20
CA LEU A 56 0.01 -0.93 5.57
C LEU A 56 0.24 0.25 6.53
N GLU A 57 1.34 0.98 6.37
CA GLU A 57 1.66 2.18 7.14
C GLU A 57 0.58 3.27 7.00
N THR A 58 0.24 3.64 5.76
CA THR A 58 -0.78 4.66 5.51
C THR A 58 -2.15 4.24 6.01
N ARG A 59 -2.51 2.94 5.94
CA ARG A 59 -3.75 2.43 6.52
C ARG A 59 -3.77 2.56 8.04
N TRP A 60 -2.71 2.17 8.74
CA TRP A 60 -2.64 2.29 10.20
C TRP A 60 -2.68 3.74 10.66
N ARG A 61 -1.98 4.64 9.95
CA ARG A 61 -2.03 6.07 10.24
C ARG A 61 -3.47 6.61 10.19
N ARG A 62 -4.20 6.30 9.13
CA ARG A 62 -5.63 6.69 8.99
C ARG A 62 -6.50 6.10 10.09
N VAL A 63 -6.26 4.86 10.51
CA VAL A 63 -6.98 4.23 11.63
C VAL A 63 -6.72 4.99 12.92
N LEU A 64 -5.48 5.28 13.26
CA LEU A 64 -5.14 6.05 14.48
C LEU A 64 -5.73 7.45 14.46
N GLU A 65 -5.63 8.15 13.32
CA GLU A 65 -6.22 9.48 13.12
C GLU A 65 -7.74 9.45 13.35
N SER A 66 -8.43 8.42 12.84
CA SER A 66 -9.88 8.28 13.00
C SER A 66 -10.32 8.06 14.45
N ILE A 67 -9.43 7.54 15.31
CA ILE A 67 -9.68 7.30 16.74
C ILE A 67 -9.23 8.51 17.59
N GLY A 68 -8.73 9.59 16.95
CA GLY A 68 -8.29 10.81 17.62
C GLY A 68 -6.83 10.78 18.09
N HIS A 69 -6.07 9.75 17.73
CA HIS A 69 -4.63 9.66 17.98
C HIS A 69 -3.85 10.14 16.74
N ALA A 70 -3.80 11.46 16.54
CA ALA A 70 -2.97 12.08 15.50
C ALA A 70 -1.48 12.17 15.93
N ARG A 71 -0.92 11.08 16.49
CA ARG A 71 0.52 11.01 16.73
C ARG A 71 1.20 10.32 15.55
N PRO A 72 2.32 10.86 15.03
CA PRO A 72 3.10 10.14 14.03
C PRO A 72 3.58 8.81 14.64
N TRP A 73 3.28 7.72 13.95
CA TRP A 73 3.84 6.41 14.30
C TRP A 73 5.34 6.43 13.96
N CYS A 74 6.20 6.19 14.95
CA CYS A 74 7.66 6.06 14.83
C CYS A 74 8.50 7.36 14.68
N GLU A 75 8.34 8.34 15.56
CA GLU A 75 9.55 9.09 15.98
C GLU A 75 10.34 8.17 16.92
N SER A 76 11.44 7.58 16.43
CA SER A 76 12.46 7.11 17.35
C SER A 76 13.02 8.34 18.06
N GLU A 77 12.69 8.54 19.34
CA GLU A 77 13.48 9.41 20.20
C GLU A 77 14.90 8.84 20.27
N ALA A 78 15.77 9.27 19.36
CA ALA A 78 17.20 9.22 19.63
C ALA A 78 17.42 10.13 20.83
N PRO A 79 17.95 9.64 21.97
CA PRO A 79 18.12 10.48 23.14
C PRO A 79 19.05 11.63 22.78
N ALA A 80 18.53 12.86 22.88
CA ALA A 80 19.35 14.06 22.81
C ALA A 80 20.45 13.93 23.86
N GLY A 81 21.69 13.88 23.38
CA GLY A 81 22.87 13.77 24.24
C GLY A 81 22.84 14.85 25.31
N VAL A 82 22.86 14.42 26.57
CA VAL A 82 23.34 15.25 27.67
C VAL A 82 24.87 15.17 27.61
N ALA A 83 25.47 16.25 27.14
CA ALA A 83 26.86 16.61 27.42
C ALA A 83 26.86 17.68 28.51
#